data_AF-A0A0Q9NJC7-F1
#
_entry.id   AF-A0A0Q9NJC7-F1
#
_cell.length_a   1.000
_cell.length_b   1.000
_cell.length_c   1.000
_cell.angle_alpha   90.00
_cell.angle_beta   90.00
_cell.angle_gamma   90.00
#
_symmetry.space_group_name_H-M   'P 1'
#
loop_
_entity.id
_entity.type
_entity.pdbx_description
1 polymer ?
#
loop_
_entity_poly.entity_id
_entity_poly.type
_entity_poly.pdbx_seq_one_letter_code
_entity_poly.pdbx_strand_id
1 'polypeptide(L)'
;MTGEQGRQGSRIGVYRAIQAVHLMFFLGGASVVVAGSFRLAQTAAALRARGHTIDGDVLRGPFIGISAGLLAAILGACAFLLLRKGGRWACWLSVVVWSALWFPLVVNVSSMVPVFSAPILVTLLCIGGSVFGTAAYFLLDPGRPRPAGVKRVSP
;
A
#
# COMPACT_ATOMS: atom_id res chain seq x y z
N MET A 1 7.21 -37.85 8.22
CA MET A 1 5.95 -37.16 7.83
C MET A 1 5.78 -35.75 8.40
N THR A 2 6.73 -35.21 9.18
CA THR A 2 6.62 -33.90 9.87
C THR A 2 7.06 -32.68 9.04
N GLY A 3 7.89 -32.87 8.00
CA GLY A 3 8.47 -31.75 7.22
C GLY A 3 7.50 -31.04 6.27
N GLU A 4 6.52 -31.76 5.70
CA GLU A 4 5.57 -31.18 4.73
C GLU A 4 4.49 -30.33 5.41
N GLN A 5 3.98 -30.76 6.57
CA GLN A 5 3.02 -29.97 7.36
C GLN A 5 3.62 -28.65 7.84
N GLY A 6 4.88 -28.64 8.27
CA GLY A 6 5.59 -27.42 8.66
C GLY A 6 5.77 -26.43 7.51
N ARG A 7 6.13 -26.91 6.31
CA ARG A 7 6.21 -26.08 5.11
C ARG A 7 4.85 -25.51 4.70
N GLN A 8 3.78 -26.29 4.81
CA GLN A 8 2.43 -25.84 4.45
C GLN A 8 1.90 -24.77 5.41
N GLY A 9 2.14 -24.91 6.73
CA GLY A 9 1.81 -23.90 7.73
C GLY A 9 2.54 -22.56 7.51
N SER A 10 3.84 -22.61 7.23
CA SER A 10 4.66 -21.43 6.94
C SER A 10 4.15 -20.64 5.73
N ARG A 11 3.78 -21.33 4.63
CA ARG A 11 3.23 -20.69 3.41
C ARG A 11 1.89 -19.99 3.67
N ILE A 12 1.01 -20.59 4.47
CA ILE A 12 -0.27 -19.96 4.85
C ILE A 12 -0.03 -18.68 5.64
N GLY A 13 0.98 -18.67 6.53
CA GLY A 13 1.41 -17.48 7.27
C GLY A 13 1.84 -16.35 6.34
N VAL A 14 2.72 -16.64 5.37
CA VAL A 14 3.18 -15.66 4.37
C VAL A 14 2.03 -15.10 3.55
N TYR A 15 1.09 -15.95 3.08
CA TYR A 15 -0.11 -15.51 2.35
C TYR A 15 -0.96 -14.52 3.16
N ARG A 16 -1.17 -14.78 4.46
CA ARG A 16 -1.94 -13.90 5.33
C ARG A 16 -1.21 -12.59 5.58
N ALA A 17 0.10 -12.63 5.81
CA ALA A 17 0.92 -11.45 6.03
C ALA A 17 0.89 -10.52 4.81
N ILE A 18 1.12 -11.04 3.60
CA ILE A 18 1.11 -10.21 2.39
C ILE A 18 -0.30 -9.68 2.07
N GLN A 19 -1.36 -10.48 2.32
CA GLN A 19 -2.74 -9.99 2.22
C GLN A 19 -3.02 -8.86 3.21
N ALA A 20 -2.54 -8.97 4.45
CA ALA A 20 -2.69 -7.91 5.44
C ALA A 20 -1.96 -6.63 5.02
N VAL A 21 -0.74 -6.73 4.47
CA VAL A 21 -0.01 -5.58 3.94
C VAL A 21 -0.77 -4.88 2.81
N HIS A 22 -1.32 -5.63 1.85
CA HIS A 22 -2.12 -5.03 0.78
C HIS A 22 -3.45 -4.44 1.26
N LEU A 23 -4.06 -5.04 2.29
CA LEU A 23 -5.23 -4.45 2.95
C LEU A 23 -4.87 -3.14 3.66
N MET A 24 -3.69 -3.06 4.29
CA MET A 24 -3.20 -1.81 4.89
C MET A 24 -2.95 -0.74 3.83
N PHE A 25 -2.43 -1.09 2.64
CA PHE A 25 -2.34 -0.12 1.53
C PHE A 25 -3.70 0.36 1.05
N PHE A 26 -4.68 -0.56 0.97
CA PHE A 26 -6.05 -0.18 0.62
C PHE A 26 -6.64 0.82 1.61
N LEU A 27 -6.65 0.46 2.90
CA LEU A 27 -7.23 1.29 3.95
C LEU A 27 -6.46 2.60 4.12
N GLY A 28 -5.12 2.52 4.19
CA GLY A 28 -4.27 3.70 4.32
C GLY A 28 -4.40 4.65 3.13
N GLY A 29 -4.40 4.12 1.90
CA GLY A 29 -4.62 4.90 0.69
C GLY A 29 -5.98 5.58 0.66
N ALA A 30 -7.04 4.85 1.03
CA ALA A 30 -8.40 5.41 1.12
C ALA A 30 -8.49 6.52 2.19
N SER A 31 -7.88 6.32 3.36
CA SER A 31 -7.82 7.34 4.41
C SER A 31 -7.08 8.59 3.95
N VAL A 32 -5.97 8.45 3.20
CA VAL A 32 -5.22 9.58 2.64
C VAL A 32 -6.06 10.35 1.61
N VAL A 33 -6.83 9.66 0.76
CA VAL A 33 -7.76 10.32 -0.18
C VAL A 33 -8.78 11.14 0.59
N VAL A 34 -9.45 10.55 1.59
CA VAL A 34 -10.48 11.25 2.38
C VAL A 34 -9.88 12.47 3.10
N ALA A 35 -8.78 12.29 3.83
CA ALA A 35 -8.12 13.37 4.56
C ALA A 35 -7.60 14.48 3.61
N GLY A 36 -7.03 14.08 2.48
CA GLY A 36 -6.56 15.00 1.44
C GLY A 36 -7.69 15.81 0.83
N SER A 37 -8.83 15.18 0.52
CA SER A 37 -10.02 15.86 0.01
C SER A 37 -10.60 16.85 1.03
N PHE A 38 -10.67 16.48 2.31
CA PHE A 38 -11.11 17.41 3.36
C PHE A 38 -10.18 18.62 3.49
N ARG A 39 -8.87 18.39 3.52
CA ARG A 39 -7.87 19.47 3.61
C ARG A 39 -7.91 20.39 2.38
N LEU A 40 -8.08 19.82 1.19
CA LEU A 40 -8.26 20.56 -0.06
C LEU A 40 -9.50 21.46 0.00
N ALA A 41 -10.63 20.91 0.44
CA ALA A 41 -11.89 21.66 0.58
C ALA A 41 -11.77 22.81 1.59
N GLN A 42 -11.17 22.56 2.76
CA GLN A 42 -10.92 23.58 3.78
C GLN A 42 -10.00 24.70 3.27
N THR A 43 -8.92 24.34 2.57
CA THR A 43 -7.96 25.32 2.02
C THR A 43 -8.63 26.19 0.95
N ALA A 44 -9.39 25.57 0.04
CA ALA A 44 -10.13 26.30 -0.99
C ALA A 44 -11.19 27.25 -0.39
N ALA A 45 -11.93 26.79 0.63
CA ALA A 45 -12.92 27.61 1.32
C ALA A 45 -12.26 28.80 2.04
N ALA A 46 -11.15 28.58 2.74
CA ALA A 46 -10.42 29.62 3.45
C ALA A 46 -9.84 30.69 2.50
N LEU A 47 -9.29 30.28 1.36
CA LEU A 47 -8.76 31.21 0.36
C LEU A 47 -9.86 32.04 -0.30
N ARG A 48 -10.98 31.42 -0.66
CA ARG A 48 -12.15 32.15 -1.20
C ARG A 48 -12.71 33.16 -0.20
N ALA A 49 -12.81 32.78 1.07
CA ALA A 49 -13.30 33.68 2.13
C ALA A 49 -12.39 34.91 2.33
N ARG A 50 -11.10 34.80 2.01
CA ARG A 50 -10.12 35.90 2.10
C ARG A 50 -9.95 36.68 0.78
N GLY A 51 -10.75 36.36 -0.25
CA GLY A 51 -10.67 37.03 -1.56
C GLY A 51 -9.40 36.74 -2.35
N HIS A 52 -8.61 35.73 -1.97
CA HIS A 52 -7.41 35.34 -2.70
C HIS A 52 -7.77 34.49 -3.92
N THR A 53 -7.05 34.69 -5.03
CA THR A 53 -7.10 33.79 -6.18
C THR A 53 -6.50 32.45 -5.77
N ILE A 54 -7.19 31.35 -6.13
CA ILE A 54 -6.70 30.00 -5.88
C ILE A 54 -5.63 29.71 -6.92
N ASP A 55 -4.37 29.85 -6.53
CA ASP A 55 -3.26 29.49 -7.40
C ASP A 55 -3.02 27.98 -7.39
N GLY A 56 -2.59 27.43 -8.53
CA GLY A 56 -2.41 25.99 -8.71
C GLY A 56 -1.40 25.41 -7.72
N ASP A 57 -0.38 26.17 -7.36
CA ASP A 57 0.71 25.75 -6.48
C ASP A 57 0.25 25.41 -5.05
N VAL A 58 -0.76 26.12 -4.53
CA VAL A 58 -1.30 25.88 -3.18
C VAL A 58 -2.09 24.56 -3.13
N LEU A 59 -2.68 24.15 -4.25
CA LEU A 59 -3.45 22.91 -4.36
C LEU A 59 -2.59 21.69 -4.73
N ARG A 60 -1.37 21.89 -5.26
CA ARG A 60 -0.49 20.79 -5.73
C ARG A 60 -0.19 19.76 -4.65
N GLY A 61 0.14 20.20 -3.43
CA GLY A 61 0.49 19.30 -2.32
C GLY A 61 -0.64 18.31 -1.97
N PRO A 62 -1.85 18.81 -1.62
CA PRO A 62 -3.01 17.95 -1.41
C PRO A 62 -3.34 17.06 -2.61
N PHE A 63 -3.22 17.57 -3.84
CA PHE A 63 -3.49 16.80 -5.05
C PHE A 63 -2.53 15.62 -5.22
N ILE A 64 -1.23 15.83 -5.03
CA ILE A 64 -0.21 14.76 -5.04
C ILE A 64 -0.53 13.70 -3.98
N GLY A 65 -0.91 14.12 -2.77
CA GLY A 65 -1.33 13.22 -1.70
C GLY A 65 -2.54 12.37 -2.08
N ILE A 66 -3.58 12.99 -2.64
CA ILE A 66 -4.80 12.31 -3.09
C ILE A 66 -4.49 11.31 -4.22
N SER A 67 -3.73 11.72 -5.24
CA SER A 67 -3.36 10.84 -6.35
C SER A 67 -2.54 9.64 -5.89
N ALA A 68 -1.57 9.86 -4.99
CA ALA A 68 -0.75 8.80 -4.41
C ALA A 68 -1.60 7.84 -3.54
N GLY A 69 -2.48 8.38 -2.71
CA GLY A 69 -3.41 7.61 -1.88
C GLY A 69 -4.36 6.76 -2.73
N LEU A 70 -4.89 7.32 -3.82
CA LEU A 70 -5.78 6.61 -4.74
C LEU A 70 -5.04 5.47 -5.45
N LEU A 71 -3.82 5.72 -5.94
CA LEU A 71 -2.99 4.70 -6.56
C LEU A 71 -2.69 3.54 -5.60
N ALA A 72 -2.29 3.87 -4.36
CA ALA A 72 -2.05 2.87 -3.32
C ALA A 72 -3.31 2.08 -2.97
N ALA A 73 -4.47 2.75 -2.91
CA ALA A 73 -5.73 2.10 -2.63
C ALA A 73 -6.13 1.11 -3.72
N ILE A 74 -6.10 1.53 -4.99
CA ILE A 74 -6.46 0.69 -6.13
C ILE A 74 -5.51 -0.51 -6.23
N LEU A 75 -4.19 -0.27 -6.20
CA LEU A 75 -3.21 -1.35 -6.32
C LEU A 75 -3.26 -2.30 -5.10
N GLY A 76 -3.47 -1.76 -3.89
CA GLY A 76 -3.70 -2.55 -2.68
C GLY A 76 -4.91 -3.47 -2.80
N ALA A 77 -6.05 -2.94 -3.25
CA ALA A 77 -7.27 -3.72 -3.47
C ALA A 77 -7.08 -4.79 -4.56
N CYS A 78 -6.50 -4.44 -5.70
CA CYS A 78 -6.22 -5.37 -6.78
C CYS A 78 -5.30 -6.50 -6.32
N ALA A 79 -4.21 -6.18 -5.63
CA ALA A 79 -3.27 -7.16 -5.12
C ALA A 79 -3.91 -8.09 -4.06
N PHE A 80 -4.72 -7.52 -3.16
CA PHE A 80 -5.47 -8.30 -2.18
C PHE A 80 -6.40 -9.33 -2.83
N LEU A 81 -7.16 -8.91 -3.85
CA LEU A 81 -8.06 -9.80 -4.60
C LEU A 81 -7.29 -10.85 -5.40
N LEU A 82 -6.17 -10.48 -6.04
CA LEU A 82 -5.32 -11.41 -6.79
C LEU A 82 -4.67 -12.46 -5.87
N LEU A 83 -4.20 -12.06 -4.68
CA LEU A 83 -3.69 -12.98 -3.67
C LEU A 83 -4.78 -13.93 -3.17
N ARG A 84 -6.04 -13.47 -3.04
CA ARG A 84 -7.17 -14.35 -2.71
C ARG A 84 -7.40 -15.41 -3.80
N LYS A 85 -7.13 -15.08 -5.05
CA LYS A 85 -7.19 -16.00 -6.20
C LYS A 85 -5.93 -16.87 -6.35
N GLY A 86 -4.93 -16.77 -5.46
CA GLY A 86 -3.68 -17.53 -5.54
C GLY A 86 -2.65 -16.96 -6.51
N GLY A 87 -2.84 -15.73 -6.99
CA GLY A 87 -1.89 -15.07 -7.88
C GLY A 87 -0.69 -14.52 -7.13
N ARG A 88 0.39 -15.30 -6.99
CA ARG A 88 1.65 -14.82 -6.37
C ARG A 88 2.26 -13.58 -7.06
N TRP A 89 1.93 -13.37 -8.34
CA TRP A 89 2.33 -12.18 -9.10
C TRP A 89 1.85 -10.87 -8.47
N ALA A 90 0.79 -10.91 -7.66
CA ALA A 90 0.34 -9.77 -6.87
C ALA A 90 1.40 -9.21 -5.92
N CYS A 91 2.38 -10.02 -5.50
CA CYS A 91 3.50 -9.55 -4.69
C CYS A 91 4.33 -8.47 -5.40
N TRP A 92 4.40 -8.49 -6.73
CA TRP A 92 5.08 -7.44 -7.50
C TRP A 92 4.34 -6.10 -7.45
N LEU A 93 3.03 -6.11 -7.20
CA LEU A 93 2.28 -4.87 -6.99
C LEU A 93 2.72 -4.15 -5.72
N SER A 94 3.24 -4.86 -4.70
CA SER A 94 3.86 -4.20 -3.54
C SER A 94 5.06 -3.35 -3.95
N VAL A 95 5.93 -3.87 -4.82
CA VAL A 95 7.13 -3.16 -5.30
C VAL A 95 6.74 -1.88 -6.05
N VAL A 96 5.72 -1.97 -6.91
CA VAL A 96 5.19 -0.82 -7.64
C VAL A 96 4.61 0.22 -6.69
N VAL A 97 3.80 -0.21 -5.71
CA VAL A 97 3.21 0.69 -4.69
C VAL A 97 4.31 1.39 -3.90
N TRP A 98 5.31 0.67 -3.38
CA TRP A 98 6.41 1.27 -2.62
C TRP A 98 7.25 2.24 -3.44
N SER A 99 7.49 1.94 -4.72
CA SER A 99 8.20 2.83 -5.65
C SER A 99 7.40 4.11 -5.92
N ALA A 100 6.11 3.97 -6.23
CA ALA A 100 5.24 5.11 -6.54
C ALA A 100 4.98 6.00 -5.31
N LEU A 101 4.96 5.40 -4.12
CA LEU A 101 4.76 6.09 -2.86
C LEU A 101 6.02 6.84 -2.37
N TRP A 102 7.22 6.54 -2.90
CA TRP A 102 8.47 7.14 -2.43
C TRP A 102 8.41 8.67 -2.44
N PHE A 103 8.16 9.28 -3.60
CA PHE A 103 8.17 10.74 -3.73
C PHE A 103 7.10 11.43 -2.86
N PRO A 104 5.81 11.02 -2.90
CA PRO A 104 4.78 11.57 -2.01
C PRO A 104 5.10 11.42 -0.52
N LEU A 105 5.71 10.30 -0.10
CA LEU A 105 6.13 10.12 1.29
C LEU A 105 7.29 11.05 1.66
N VAL A 106 8.30 11.22 0.79
CA VAL A 106 9.41 12.15 1.04
C VAL A 106 8.87 13.56 1.26
N VAL A 107 7.96 14.04 0.40
CA VAL A 107 7.35 15.37 0.53
C VAL A 107 6.61 15.52 1.86
N ASN A 108 5.80 14.52 2.25
CA ASN A 108 5.02 14.58 3.49
C ASN A 108 5.90 14.45 4.75
N VAL A 109 6.83 13.50 4.80
CA VAL A 109 7.69 13.27 5.97
C VAL A 109 8.66 14.43 6.18
N SER A 110 9.13 15.07 5.11
CA SER A 110 9.99 16.26 5.20
C SER A 110 9.30 17.46 5.85
N SER A 111 7.95 17.45 5.95
CA SER A 111 7.22 18.49 6.68
C SER A 111 7.18 18.28 8.20
N MET A 112 7.53 17.07 8.68
CA MET A 112 7.44 16.67 10.09
C MET A 112 8.80 16.34 10.72
N VAL A 113 9.80 16.06 9.89
CA VAL A 113 11.12 15.57 10.30
C VAL A 113 12.19 16.38 9.55
N PRO A 114 13.38 16.63 10.13
CA PRO A 114 14.44 17.36 9.45
C PRO A 114 14.69 16.90 8.00
N VAL A 115 14.90 17.87 7.12
CA VAL A 115 14.96 17.72 5.65
C VAL A 115 15.99 16.69 5.19
N PHE A 116 17.08 16.50 5.93
CA PHE A 116 18.11 15.51 5.58
C PHE A 116 17.77 14.08 6.02
N SER A 117 16.99 13.91 7.08
CA SER A 117 16.60 12.60 7.61
C SER A 117 15.37 11.99 6.92
N ALA A 118 14.44 12.83 6.44
CA ALA A 118 13.21 12.35 5.82
C ALA A 118 13.44 11.52 4.53
N PRO A 119 14.31 11.93 3.59
CA PRO A 119 14.61 11.13 2.40
C PRO A 119 15.23 9.77 2.74
N ILE A 120 16.12 9.73 3.74
CA ILE A 120 16.79 8.48 4.18
C ILE A 120 15.76 7.51 4.75
N LEU A 121 14.93 7.97 5.70
CA LEU A 121 13.91 7.14 6.34
C LEU A 121 12.90 6.58 5.32
N VAL A 122 12.39 7.44 4.43
CA VAL A 122 11.43 7.02 3.40
C VAL A 122 12.06 6.05 2.41
N THR A 123 13.32 6.28 2.00
CA THR A 123 14.04 5.37 1.11
C THR A 123 14.21 4.00 1.74
N LEU A 124 14.64 3.93 3.01
CA LEU A 124 14.77 2.67 3.75
C LEU A 124 13.43 1.94 3.86
N LEU A 125 12.34 2.66 4.14
CA LEU A 125 11.01 2.08 4.20
C LEU A 125 10.57 1.51 2.85
N CYS A 126 10.72 2.26 1.75
CA CYS A 126 10.34 1.83 0.41
C CYS A 126 11.20 0.64 -0.08
N ILE A 127 12.51 0.64 0.21
CA ILE A 127 13.40 -0.49 -0.10
C ILE A 127 12.98 -1.72 0.73
N GLY A 128 12.79 -1.57 2.04
CA GLY A 128 12.38 -2.67 2.91
C GLY A 128 11.04 -3.28 2.49
N GLY A 129 10.07 -2.45 2.13
CA GLY A 129 8.79 -2.87 1.59
C GLY A 129 8.92 -3.59 0.23
N SER A 130 9.82 -3.13 -0.64
CA SER A 130 10.09 -3.77 -1.93
C SER A 130 10.76 -5.12 -1.75
N VAL A 131 11.79 -5.21 -0.90
CA VAL A 131 12.48 -6.45 -0.53
C VAL A 131 11.49 -7.45 0.07
N PHE A 132 10.60 -7.00 0.96
CA PHE A 132 9.55 -7.84 1.52
C PHE A 132 8.61 -8.40 0.45
N GLY A 133 8.16 -7.57 -0.50
CA GLY A 133 7.33 -8.00 -1.63
C GLY A 133 8.03 -9.03 -2.53
N THR A 134 9.31 -8.78 -2.86
CA THR A 134 10.13 -9.71 -3.66
C THR A 134 10.37 -11.03 -2.92
N ALA A 135 10.72 -10.99 -1.63
CA ALA A 135 10.89 -12.20 -0.81
C ALA A 135 9.58 -13.00 -0.74
N ALA A 136 8.44 -12.34 -0.51
CA ALA A 136 7.15 -12.99 -0.50
C ALA A 136 6.83 -13.69 -1.84
N TYR A 137 7.20 -13.11 -2.99
CA TYR A 137 7.01 -13.75 -4.29
C TYR A 137 7.72 -15.11 -4.38
N PHE A 138 8.97 -15.20 -3.94
CA PHE A 138 9.76 -16.44 -3.97
C PHE A 138 9.32 -17.47 -2.94
N LEU A 139 8.73 -17.02 -1.82
CA LEU A 139 8.21 -17.91 -0.78
C LEU A 139 6.84 -18.51 -1.12
N LEU A 140 6.13 -17.96 -2.12
CA LEU A 140 4.81 -18.43 -2.56
C LEU A 140 4.93 -19.36 -3.78
N ASP A 141 4.32 -20.54 -3.69
CA ASP A 141 4.37 -21.56 -4.74
C ASP A 141 3.68 -21.11 -6.04
N PRO A 142 4.26 -21.40 -7.22
CA PRO A 142 3.57 -21.26 -8.48
C PRO A 142 2.43 -22.29 -8.59
N GLY A 143 1.20 -21.84 -8.79
CA GLY A 143 0.16 -22.68 -9.38
C GLY A 143 -0.66 -23.54 -8.43
N ARG A 144 -0.56 -23.40 -7.11
CA ARG A 144 -1.56 -23.99 -6.21
C ARG A 144 -2.59 -22.94 -5.78
N PRO A 145 -3.88 -23.11 -6.13
CA PRO A 145 -4.95 -22.43 -5.44
C PRO A 145 -4.77 -22.62 -3.94
N ARG A 146 -5.04 -21.56 -3.17
CA ARG A 146 -4.94 -21.56 -1.70
C ARG A 146 -5.40 -22.91 -1.13
N PRO A 147 -4.66 -23.54 -0.20
CA PRO A 147 -5.20 -24.70 0.52
C PRO A 147 -6.48 -24.26 1.21
N ALA A 148 -7.62 -24.78 0.73
CA ALA A 148 -8.91 -24.52 1.30
C ALA A 148 -8.88 -25.00 2.76
N GLY A 149 -8.84 -24.05 3.69
CA GLY A 149 -9.20 -24.36 5.07
C GLY A 149 -10.69 -24.66 5.08
N VAL A 150 -11.03 -25.85 5.59
CA VAL A 150 -12.38 -26.39 5.86
C VAL A 150 -12.98 -27.21 4.70
N LYS A 151 -12.95 -28.54 4.91
CA LYS A 151 -13.76 -29.55 4.24
C LYS A 151 -15.22 -29.09 4.19
N ARG A 152 -15.85 -29.05 3.01
CA ARG A 152 -17.29 -29.30 2.96
C ARG A 152 -17.46 -30.78 3.30
N VAL A 153 -17.87 -31.06 4.54
CA VAL A 153 -18.55 -32.31 4.84
C VAL A 153 -19.94 -32.11 4.25
N SER A 154 -20.14 -32.66 3.06
CA SER A 154 -21.49 -32.85 2.51
C SER A 154 -22.09 -34.07 3.20
N PRO A 155 -23.35 -34.02 3.65
CA PRO A 155 -24.09 -35.22 4.06
C PRO A 155 -24.24 -36.21 2.91
#